data_AF-A0A9D7QGE4-F1
#
_entry.id   AF-A0A9D7QGE4-F1
#
_cell.length_a   1.000
_cell.length_b   1.000
_cell.length_c   1.000
_cell.angle_alpha   90.00
_cell.angle_beta   90.00
_cell.angle_gamma   90.00
#
_symmetry.space_group_name_H-M   'P 1'
#
loop_
_entity.id
_entity.type
_entity.pdbx_description
1 polymer ?
#
loop_
_entity_poly.entity_id
_entity_poly.type
_entity_poly.pdbx_seq_one_letter_code
_entity_poly.pdbx_strand_id
1 'polypeptide(L)'
;MNDLLTQSIARSVWHGWGDPALATPVPDHAWAYLERTLGITRRAQPHLPVALEDVALPPSRLTAEDLAALAEALGAEHVATDRATRIDHAAGKSYVDLRRLRDGDASHAPDAVAFPGNVADVAELLRVCRARHLAVVPFGGGTSVVGGVTADVVGEAWPGADPAAFGGVIAVDLRRMASMTEIDPVSRTATFEPGMRGPEVEAALRPHGFTLGHYPQSHQEATIGGYVATRSAGQASTGYGRIDELVKGATLVTPEGTLAFDHRAPASAAGPRLLDLVVGSEGAFGIITSATLAVAPMPAATAYAAVAFPDFASAAMGLRRLAQELGHGIIPDVTRVSDPDETRVSLALAGRAGGGLTAYLAARRVPLPCLAILLWHGDSKAAVDARRGTCLSLLRECGAVRLPSAVAKAWEHGRFSGPYLRDELMGHGVLVETLETATSWRDLTRLHTAVREAITSALADQGRPVSCNAISPTCMPWARHFTSPLSRRKLPAARAARAARAARAADCVTAVVPEMVAARRAPRWPQSNSGSG
;
A
#
# COMPACT_ATOMS: atom_id res chain seq x y z
N MET A 1 13.28 21.17 1.84
CA MET A 1 12.54 20.16 1.07
C MET A 1 12.87 18.81 1.66
N ASN A 2 11.93 17.86 1.68
CA ASN A 2 12.08 16.60 2.41
C ASN A 2 12.84 15.58 1.53
N ASP A 3 14.13 15.36 1.79
CA ASP A 3 14.97 14.42 1.03
C ASP A 3 14.43 12.99 1.02
N LEU A 4 13.55 12.65 1.97
CA LEU A 4 12.87 11.36 2.07
C LEU A 4 12.09 10.98 0.80
N LEU A 5 11.60 11.95 0.03
CA LEU A 5 10.82 11.69 -1.19
C LEU A 5 11.66 11.10 -2.32
N THR A 6 12.95 11.42 -2.36
CA THR A 6 13.92 10.95 -3.36
C THR A 6 14.94 9.99 -2.78
N GLN A 7 14.78 9.61 -1.51
CA GLN A 7 15.67 8.66 -0.86
C GLN A 7 15.34 7.24 -1.31
N SER A 8 16.13 6.73 -2.25
CA SER A 8 16.14 5.31 -2.58
C SER A 8 16.74 4.50 -1.44
N ILE A 9 16.16 3.32 -1.21
CA ILE A 9 16.70 2.31 -0.29
C ILE A 9 17.10 1.07 -1.10
N ALA A 10 17.93 0.22 -0.50
CA ALA A 10 18.16 -1.12 -1.01
C ALA A 10 16.83 -1.88 -1.05
N ARG A 11 16.67 -2.78 -2.03
CA ARG A 11 15.50 -3.64 -2.09
C ARG A 11 15.39 -4.47 -0.83
N SER A 12 14.16 -4.69 -0.40
CA SER A 12 13.81 -5.40 0.81
C SER A 12 14.47 -6.77 0.89
N VAL A 13 14.98 -7.11 2.07
CA VAL A 13 15.36 -8.49 2.39
C VAL A 13 14.17 -9.44 2.22
N TRP A 14 14.44 -10.69 1.84
CA TRP A 14 13.42 -11.72 1.60
C TRP A 14 12.43 -11.89 2.77
N HIS A 15 12.91 -11.73 4.01
CA HIS A 15 12.13 -11.97 5.24
C HIS A 15 11.52 -10.71 5.88
N GLY A 16 11.54 -9.56 5.19
CA GLY A 16 11.14 -8.27 5.78
C GLY A 16 11.02 -7.13 4.79
N TRP A 17 11.12 -5.91 5.30
CA TRP A 17 11.04 -4.64 4.58
C TRP A 17 12.37 -3.90 4.57
N GLY A 18 12.72 -3.37 3.39
CA GLY A 18 13.89 -2.55 3.14
C GLY A 18 15.20 -3.16 3.68
N ASP A 19 16.11 -2.28 4.06
CA ASP A 19 17.35 -2.63 4.74
C ASP A 19 17.11 -2.63 6.27
N PRO A 20 17.24 -3.77 6.96
CA PRO A 20 17.09 -3.85 8.42
C PRO A 20 17.98 -2.86 9.20
N ALA A 21 19.11 -2.42 8.62
CA ALA A 21 19.99 -1.41 9.24
C ALA A 21 19.34 -0.02 9.36
N LEU A 22 18.28 0.26 8.59
CA LEU A 22 17.52 1.51 8.67
C LEU A 22 16.40 1.46 9.73
N ALA A 23 16.15 0.29 10.34
CA ALA A 23 15.13 0.15 11.35
C ALA A 23 15.49 0.93 12.62
N THR A 24 14.53 1.71 13.13
CA THR A 24 14.68 2.37 14.44
C THR A 24 14.04 1.48 15.51
N PRO A 25 14.80 1.01 16.52
CA PRO A 25 14.27 0.14 17.56
C PRO A 25 13.11 0.79 18.32
N VAL A 26 12.13 -0.03 18.72
CA VAL A 26 11.05 0.41 19.60
C VAL A 26 11.63 0.80 20.96
N PRO A 27 11.45 2.05 21.41
CA PRO A 27 12.04 2.52 22.66
C PRO A 27 11.36 1.88 23.90
N ASP A 28 12.09 1.76 25.00
CA ASP A 28 11.63 1.06 26.21
C ASP A 28 10.32 1.61 26.78
N HIS A 29 10.10 2.93 26.72
CA HIS A 29 8.85 3.53 27.18
C HIS A 29 7.65 3.11 26.31
N ALA A 30 7.87 2.86 25.02
CA ALA A 30 6.84 2.37 24.13
C ALA A 30 6.58 0.88 24.37
N TRP A 31 7.62 0.07 24.63
CA TRP A 31 7.45 -1.31 25.09
C TRP A 31 6.62 -1.39 26.38
N ALA A 32 6.94 -0.59 27.40
CA ALA A 32 6.17 -0.56 28.64
C ALA A 32 4.69 -0.20 28.41
N TYR A 33 4.41 0.69 27.45
CA TYR A 33 3.04 0.98 27.02
C TYR A 33 2.38 -0.23 26.33
N LEU A 34 3.05 -0.86 25.37
CA LEU A 34 2.54 -2.02 24.64
C LEU A 34 2.26 -3.20 25.57
N GLU A 35 3.14 -3.50 26.51
CA GLU A 35 2.97 -4.58 27.49
C GLU A 35 1.72 -4.35 28.36
N ARG A 36 1.56 -3.14 28.90
CA ARG A 36 0.39 -2.75 29.68
C ARG A 36 -0.90 -2.79 28.86
N THR A 37 -0.83 -2.39 27.60
CA THR A 37 -2.02 -2.22 26.74
C THR A 37 -2.47 -3.55 26.16
N LEU A 38 -1.55 -4.34 25.61
CA LEU A 38 -1.83 -5.59 24.89
C LEU A 38 -1.76 -6.83 25.78
N GLY A 39 -1.21 -6.71 27.00
CA GLY A 39 -0.92 -7.87 27.85
C GLY A 39 0.18 -8.77 27.25
N ILE A 40 1.11 -8.16 26.52
CA ILE A 40 2.29 -8.85 25.96
C ILE A 40 3.47 -8.73 26.91
N THR A 41 4.47 -9.58 26.72
CA THR A 41 5.77 -9.47 27.38
C THR A 41 6.81 -9.37 26.28
N ARG A 42 7.63 -8.32 26.30
CA ARG A 42 8.76 -8.19 25.39
C ARG A 42 9.67 -9.40 25.60
N ARG A 43 9.89 -10.17 24.53
CA ARG A 43 10.80 -11.32 24.59
C ARG A 43 12.23 -10.84 24.81
N ALA A 44 12.96 -11.54 25.68
CA ALA A 44 14.40 -11.32 25.85
C ALA A 44 15.20 -11.58 24.55
N GLN A 45 14.74 -12.55 23.75
CA GLN A 45 15.27 -12.83 22.42
C GLN A 45 14.12 -12.83 21.40
N PRO A 46 14.20 -12.02 20.32
CA PRO A 46 13.21 -12.04 19.25
C PRO A 46 13.31 -13.33 18.44
N HIS A 47 12.20 -13.74 17.84
CA HIS A 47 12.17 -14.78 16.81
C HIS A 47 12.83 -14.25 15.54
N LEU A 48 14.04 -14.74 15.30
CA LEU A 48 14.79 -14.48 14.08
C LEU A 48 14.20 -15.28 12.91
N PRO A 49 14.33 -14.78 11.67
CA PRO A 49 14.02 -15.57 10.50
C PRO A 49 14.93 -16.81 10.43
N VAL A 50 14.41 -17.91 9.88
CA VAL A 50 15.22 -19.06 9.47
C VAL A 50 16.31 -18.60 8.50
N ALA A 51 17.49 -19.22 8.52
CA ALA A 51 18.57 -18.88 7.59
C ALA A 51 18.16 -19.16 6.15
N LEU A 52 18.65 -18.38 5.18
CA LEU A 52 18.19 -18.46 3.79
C LEU A 52 18.45 -19.85 3.19
N GLU A 53 19.53 -20.51 3.58
CA GLU A 53 19.92 -21.88 3.23
C GLU A 53 18.99 -22.96 3.79
N ASP A 54 18.25 -22.66 4.87
CA ASP A 54 17.39 -23.61 5.58
C ASP A 54 15.89 -23.49 5.23
N VAL A 55 15.49 -22.44 4.51
CA VAL A 55 14.13 -22.26 3.98
C VAL A 55 13.67 -23.47 3.12
N ALA A 56 12.53 -24.08 3.40
CA ALA A 56 11.96 -25.09 2.51
C ALA A 56 11.57 -24.45 1.17
N LEU A 57 12.29 -24.82 0.10
CA LEU A 57 12.07 -24.35 -1.27
C LEU A 57 11.77 -25.56 -2.16
N PRO A 58 10.61 -25.62 -2.83
CA PRO A 58 10.31 -26.67 -3.79
C PRO A 58 11.30 -26.67 -4.97
N PRO A 59 11.66 -27.84 -5.51
CA PRO A 59 12.43 -27.91 -6.75
C PRO A 59 11.66 -27.20 -7.87
N SER A 60 12.40 -26.61 -8.81
CA SER A 60 11.79 -26.04 -10.02
C SER A 60 11.16 -27.17 -10.85
N ARG A 61 9.98 -26.92 -11.39
CA ARG A 61 9.26 -27.84 -12.30
C ARG A 61 9.68 -27.69 -13.76
N LEU A 62 10.42 -26.63 -14.08
CA LEU A 62 10.86 -26.34 -15.44
C LEU A 62 11.83 -27.40 -15.95
N THR A 63 11.65 -27.80 -17.20
CA THR A 63 12.59 -28.69 -17.89
C THR A 63 13.82 -27.92 -18.37
N ALA A 64 14.88 -28.65 -18.75
CA ALA A 64 16.06 -28.04 -19.37
C ALA A 64 15.71 -27.30 -20.68
N GLU A 65 14.72 -27.80 -21.44
CA GLU A 65 14.26 -27.17 -22.67
C GLU A 65 13.49 -25.86 -22.41
N ASP A 66 12.72 -25.79 -21.31
CA ASP A 66 12.04 -24.55 -20.90
C ASP A 66 13.05 -23.47 -20.53
N LEU A 67 14.07 -23.83 -19.76
CA LEU A 67 15.15 -22.90 -19.38
C LEU A 67 15.96 -22.46 -20.60
N ALA A 68 16.26 -23.35 -21.53
CA ALA A 68 16.96 -23.01 -22.77
C ALA A 68 16.14 -22.03 -23.62
N ALA A 69 14.82 -22.24 -23.75
CA ALA A 69 13.96 -21.34 -24.52
C ALA A 69 13.81 -19.96 -23.87
N LEU A 70 13.72 -19.90 -22.54
CA LEU A 70 13.70 -18.62 -21.82
C LEU A 70 15.04 -17.89 -21.96
N ALA A 71 16.17 -18.61 -21.90
CA ALA A 71 17.50 -18.05 -22.09
C ALA A 71 17.75 -17.60 -23.53
N GLU A 72 17.20 -18.28 -24.54
CA GLU A 72 17.24 -17.84 -25.94
C GLU A 72 16.44 -16.55 -26.14
N ALA A 73 15.27 -16.44 -25.49
CA ALA A 73 14.41 -15.26 -25.57
C ALA A 73 15.01 -14.01 -24.91
N LEU A 74 15.67 -14.17 -23.76
CA LEU A 74 16.07 -13.03 -22.92
C LEU A 74 17.59 -12.90 -22.70
N GLY A 75 18.38 -13.93 -22.96
CA GLY A 75 19.73 -14.09 -22.43
C GLY A 75 19.75 -14.89 -21.12
N ALA A 76 20.73 -15.78 -20.97
CA ALA A 76 20.83 -16.68 -19.81
C ALA A 76 21.06 -15.91 -18.49
N GLU A 77 21.75 -14.77 -18.54
CA GLU A 77 22.00 -13.87 -17.42
C GLU A 77 20.73 -13.13 -16.94
N HIS A 78 19.64 -13.23 -17.70
CA HIS A 78 18.35 -12.59 -17.41
C HIS A 78 17.27 -13.59 -17.00
N VAL A 79 17.66 -14.85 -16.75
CA VAL A 79 16.79 -15.91 -16.22
C VAL A 79 17.47 -16.56 -15.01
N ALA A 80 16.92 -16.33 -13.82
CA ALA A 80 17.46 -16.83 -12.57
C ALA A 80 16.63 -17.99 -12.02
N THR A 81 17.32 -19.06 -11.62
CA THR A 81 16.74 -20.24 -10.94
C THR A 81 17.36 -20.49 -9.58
N ASP A 82 18.28 -19.62 -9.14
CA ASP A 82 18.95 -19.76 -7.87
C ASP A 82 17.97 -19.57 -6.71
N ARG A 83 18.34 -20.16 -5.57
CA ARG A 83 17.51 -20.23 -4.38
C ARG A 83 17.17 -18.85 -3.82
N ALA A 84 18.13 -17.93 -3.77
CA ALA A 84 17.92 -16.61 -3.17
C ALA A 84 16.90 -15.83 -4.00
N THR A 85 17.10 -15.78 -5.32
CA THR A 85 16.19 -15.06 -6.22
C THR A 85 14.79 -15.66 -6.21
N ARG A 86 14.64 -16.98 -6.21
CA ARG A 86 13.31 -17.61 -6.12
C ARG A 86 12.60 -17.30 -4.80
N ILE A 87 13.32 -17.30 -3.68
CA ILE A 87 12.75 -16.97 -2.35
C ILE A 87 12.36 -15.49 -2.26
N ASP A 88 13.17 -14.57 -2.80
CA ASP A 88 12.87 -13.13 -2.84
C ASP A 88 11.55 -12.81 -3.59
N HIS A 89 11.16 -13.66 -4.53
CA HIS A 89 9.97 -13.50 -5.36
C HIS A 89 8.82 -14.44 -4.96
N ALA A 90 8.94 -15.13 -3.82
CA ALA A 90 7.94 -16.12 -3.39
C ALA A 90 6.68 -15.49 -2.78
N ALA A 91 6.74 -14.23 -2.33
CA ALA A 91 5.60 -13.60 -1.68
C ALA A 91 5.67 -12.07 -1.70
N GLY A 92 4.53 -11.46 -1.33
CA GLY A 92 4.45 -10.04 -1.03
C GLY A 92 4.92 -9.68 0.38
N LYS A 93 4.45 -8.55 0.91
CA LYS A 93 4.80 -8.00 2.23
C LYS A 93 3.64 -8.01 3.22
N SER A 94 2.61 -8.84 3.02
CA SER A 94 1.59 -9.06 4.05
C SER A 94 2.21 -9.70 5.29
N TYR A 95 1.60 -9.51 6.46
CA TYR A 95 2.06 -10.14 7.70
C TYR A 95 2.08 -11.67 7.58
N VAL A 96 1.09 -12.26 6.90
CA VAL A 96 0.99 -13.71 6.70
C VAL A 96 2.11 -14.23 5.81
N ASP A 97 2.40 -13.52 4.71
CA ASP A 97 3.46 -13.89 3.78
C ASP A 97 4.83 -13.81 4.43
N LEU A 98 5.15 -12.68 5.06
CA LEU A 98 6.41 -12.49 5.76
C LEU A 98 6.57 -13.49 6.89
N ARG A 99 5.50 -13.81 7.61
CA ARG A 99 5.58 -14.82 8.67
C ARG A 99 5.88 -16.20 8.11
N ARG A 100 5.23 -16.60 7.01
CA ARG A 100 5.49 -17.89 6.34
C ARG A 100 6.95 -17.97 5.91
N LEU A 101 7.46 -16.94 5.24
CA LEU A 101 8.86 -16.88 4.82
C LEU A 101 9.80 -16.95 6.02
N ARG A 102 9.59 -16.13 7.06
CA ARG A 102 10.41 -16.14 8.28
C ARG A 102 10.43 -17.48 9.02
N ASP A 103 9.35 -18.25 8.94
CA ASP A 103 9.24 -19.61 9.50
C ASP A 103 9.90 -20.67 8.59
N GLY A 104 10.50 -20.27 7.47
CA GLY A 104 11.23 -21.13 6.55
C GLY A 104 10.36 -21.80 5.49
N ASP A 105 9.21 -21.21 5.11
CA ASP A 105 8.33 -21.78 4.09
C ASP A 105 8.26 -20.88 2.84
N ALA A 106 8.91 -21.33 1.76
CA ALA A 106 8.85 -20.73 0.43
C ALA A 106 8.13 -21.65 -0.58
N SER A 107 7.10 -22.37 -0.12
CA SER A 107 6.25 -23.24 -0.97
C SER A 107 5.65 -22.54 -2.18
N HIS A 108 5.47 -21.21 -2.11
CA HIS A 108 4.91 -20.39 -3.19
C HIS A 108 5.98 -19.69 -4.04
N ALA A 109 7.23 -20.15 -4.00
CA ALA A 109 8.28 -19.61 -4.85
C ALA A 109 8.02 -19.91 -6.34
N PRO A 110 8.29 -18.95 -7.24
CA PRO A 110 8.26 -19.23 -8.68
C PRO A 110 9.30 -20.28 -9.05
N ASP A 111 9.16 -20.89 -10.22
CA ASP A 111 10.09 -21.89 -10.74
C ASP A 111 11.34 -21.24 -11.36
N ALA A 112 11.20 -20.03 -11.89
CA ALA A 112 12.28 -19.15 -12.32
C ALA A 112 11.85 -17.67 -12.25
N VAL A 113 12.83 -16.76 -12.29
CA VAL A 113 12.61 -15.32 -12.37
C VAL A 113 13.25 -14.77 -13.65
N ALA A 114 12.46 -14.06 -14.44
CA ALA A 114 12.90 -13.43 -15.68
C ALA A 114 13.03 -11.91 -15.51
N PHE A 115 14.06 -11.33 -16.11
CA PHE A 115 14.38 -9.89 -16.03
C PHE A 115 14.39 -9.26 -17.42
N PRO A 116 13.23 -9.02 -18.06
CA PRO A 116 13.19 -8.35 -19.36
C PRO A 116 13.69 -6.91 -19.26
N GLY A 117 14.40 -6.42 -20.27
CA GLY A 117 14.96 -5.08 -20.32
C GLY A 117 14.15 -4.08 -21.14
N ASN A 118 13.20 -4.55 -21.95
CA ASN A 118 12.42 -3.70 -22.85
C ASN A 118 11.09 -4.36 -23.25
N VAL A 119 10.28 -3.66 -24.07
CA VAL A 119 8.96 -4.14 -24.53
C VAL A 119 9.05 -5.42 -25.38
N ALA A 120 10.07 -5.54 -26.24
CA ALA A 120 10.26 -6.70 -27.11
C ALA A 120 10.62 -7.95 -26.30
N ASP A 121 11.50 -7.80 -25.30
CA ASP A 121 11.84 -8.87 -24.35
C ASP A 121 10.59 -9.42 -23.66
N VAL A 122 9.69 -8.53 -23.19
CA VAL A 122 8.42 -8.95 -22.57
C VAL A 122 7.53 -9.70 -23.55
N ALA A 123 7.41 -9.23 -24.78
CA ALA A 123 6.59 -9.87 -25.81
C ALA A 123 7.13 -11.28 -26.14
N GLU A 124 8.44 -11.40 -26.29
CA GLU A 124 9.08 -12.68 -26.60
C GLU A 124 8.98 -13.67 -25.42
N LEU A 125 9.18 -13.20 -24.19
CA LEU A 125 8.95 -13.98 -22.98
C LEU A 125 7.52 -14.54 -22.91
N LEU A 126 6.50 -13.70 -23.14
CA LEU A 126 5.11 -14.15 -23.11
C LEU A 126 4.81 -15.13 -24.24
N ARG A 127 5.41 -14.97 -25.42
CA ARG A 127 5.31 -15.91 -26.54
C ARG A 127 5.86 -17.29 -26.14
N VAL A 128 7.05 -17.34 -25.54
CA VAL A 128 7.66 -18.57 -25.04
C VAL A 128 6.80 -19.21 -23.95
N CYS A 129 6.36 -18.44 -22.96
CA CYS A 129 5.54 -18.95 -21.86
C CYS A 129 4.22 -19.54 -22.36
N ARG A 130 3.55 -18.87 -23.32
CA ARG A 130 2.33 -19.38 -23.97
C ARG A 130 2.59 -20.70 -24.69
N ALA A 131 3.66 -20.78 -25.49
CA ALA A 131 3.99 -21.98 -26.26
C ALA A 131 4.32 -23.19 -25.38
N ARG A 132 4.85 -22.95 -24.18
CA ARG A 132 5.29 -23.98 -23.23
C ARG A 132 4.33 -24.18 -22.05
N HIS A 133 3.15 -23.55 -22.07
CA HIS A 133 2.17 -23.61 -20.98
C HIS A 133 2.77 -23.23 -19.61
N LEU A 134 3.54 -22.15 -19.57
CA LEU A 134 4.09 -21.58 -18.33
C LEU A 134 3.23 -20.41 -17.88
N ALA A 135 2.91 -20.38 -16.59
CA ALA A 135 2.22 -19.25 -15.98
C ALA A 135 3.18 -18.10 -15.73
N VAL A 136 2.65 -16.88 -15.71
CA VAL A 136 3.44 -15.64 -15.58
C VAL A 136 2.86 -14.78 -14.46
N VAL A 137 3.73 -14.29 -13.58
CA VAL A 137 3.38 -13.36 -12.51
C VAL A 137 4.25 -12.10 -12.66
N PRO A 138 3.69 -10.96 -13.08
CA PRO A 138 4.43 -9.70 -13.13
C PRO A 138 4.87 -9.27 -11.72
N PHE A 139 6.13 -8.83 -11.60
CA PHE A 139 6.73 -8.46 -10.33
C PHE A 139 7.43 -7.10 -10.45
N GLY A 140 7.10 -6.19 -9.52
CA GLY A 140 7.73 -4.87 -9.43
C GLY A 140 8.56 -4.72 -8.16
N GLY A 141 7.99 -4.01 -7.18
CA GLY A 141 8.59 -3.84 -5.86
C GLY A 141 8.34 -5.00 -4.88
N GLY A 142 7.51 -5.98 -5.26
CA GLY A 142 7.11 -7.08 -4.36
C GLY A 142 6.29 -6.63 -3.14
N THR A 143 5.72 -5.42 -3.15
CA THR A 143 5.10 -4.78 -1.98
C THR A 143 3.63 -5.17 -1.75
N SER A 144 3.10 -6.11 -2.54
CA SER A 144 1.70 -6.56 -2.43
C SER A 144 1.38 -7.09 -1.03
N VAL A 145 0.21 -6.75 -0.49
CA VAL A 145 -0.28 -7.27 0.80
C VAL A 145 -1.48 -8.22 0.65
N VAL A 146 -1.80 -8.58 -0.59
CA VAL A 146 -2.93 -9.45 -0.97
C VAL A 146 -2.52 -10.81 -1.48
N GLY A 147 -1.22 -10.98 -1.73
CA GLY A 147 -0.71 -12.13 -2.44
C GLY A 147 -0.77 -11.99 -3.97
N GLY A 148 -0.90 -10.77 -4.51
CA GLY A 148 -0.97 -10.51 -5.95
C GLY A 148 0.34 -10.78 -6.71
N VAL A 149 1.43 -11.06 -5.99
CA VAL A 149 2.73 -11.51 -6.56
C VAL A 149 3.07 -12.95 -6.16
N THR A 150 2.14 -13.66 -5.53
CA THR A 150 2.35 -15.04 -5.10
C THR A 150 2.35 -15.95 -6.32
N ALA A 151 3.37 -16.78 -6.49
CA ALA A 151 3.44 -17.78 -7.57
C ALA A 151 2.63 -19.06 -7.24
N ASP A 152 1.42 -18.88 -6.69
CA ASP A 152 0.49 -19.97 -6.40
C ASP A 152 -0.49 -20.12 -7.57
N VAL A 153 -0.22 -21.10 -8.43
CA VAL A 153 -1.10 -21.50 -9.53
C VAL A 153 -1.89 -22.76 -9.22
N VAL A 154 -1.81 -23.27 -7.98
CA VAL A 154 -2.34 -24.57 -7.56
C VAL A 154 -2.77 -24.55 -6.09
N GLY A 155 -4.06 -24.37 -5.79
CA GLY A 155 -4.55 -24.47 -4.41
C GLY A 155 -5.69 -23.54 -4.04
N GLU A 156 -5.71 -23.04 -2.80
CA GLU A 156 -6.81 -22.23 -2.22
C GLU A 156 -7.08 -20.94 -3.01
N ALA A 157 -6.07 -20.39 -3.71
CA ALA A 157 -6.17 -19.17 -4.49
C ALA A 157 -6.98 -19.34 -5.80
N TRP A 158 -6.94 -20.54 -6.38
CA TRP A 158 -7.73 -20.92 -7.56
C TRP A 158 -8.42 -22.27 -7.33
N PRO A 159 -9.54 -22.29 -6.58
CA PRO A 159 -10.28 -23.51 -6.32
C PRO A 159 -10.76 -24.13 -7.65
N GLY A 160 -10.28 -25.34 -7.96
CA GLY A 160 -10.66 -26.07 -9.18
C GLY A 160 -9.69 -25.93 -10.36
N ALA A 161 -8.58 -25.19 -10.22
CA ALA A 161 -7.49 -25.29 -11.18
C ALA A 161 -6.82 -26.66 -11.07
N ASP A 162 -6.60 -27.32 -12.21
CA ASP A 162 -5.84 -28.56 -12.27
C ASP A 162 -4.39 -28.28 -11.85
N PRO A 163 -3.85 -28.99 -10.84
CA PRO A 163 -2.46 -28.83 -10.44
C PRO A 163 -1.43 -29.03 -11.57
N ALA A 164 -1.82 -29.72 -12.64
CA ALA A 164 -1.03 -29.94 -13.84
C ALA A 164 -1.29 -28.92 -14.96
N ALA A 165 -2.10 -27.87 -14.74
CA ALA A 165 -2.48 -26.91 -15.78
C ALA A 165 -1.31 -26.12 -16.38
N PHE A 166 -0.20 -26.00 -15.63
CA PHE A 166 0.99 -25.27 -16.07
C PHE A 166 2.26 -26.06 -15.76
N GLY A 167 3.24 -25.99 -16.68
CA GLY A 167 4.57 -26.61 -16.51
C GLY A 167 5.44 -25.93 -15.44
N GLY A 168 5.09 -24.70 -15.05
CA GLY A 168 5.78 -23.91 -14.03
C GLY A 168 5.26 -22.48 -13.99
N VAL A 169 5.79 -21.67 -13.07
CA VAL A 169 5.49 -20.25 -12.93
C VAL A 169 6.76 -19.42 -13.06
N ILE A 170 6.72 -18.43 -13.93
CA ILE A 170 7.77 -17.44 -14.12
C ILE A 170 7.35 -16.15 -13.44
N ALA A 171 8.12 -15.70 -12.43
CA ALA A 171 8.00 -14.33 -11.96
C ALA A 171 8.76 -13.41 -12.90
N VAL A 172 8.15 -12.30 -13.31
CA VAL A 172 8.74 -11.37 -14.29
C VAL A 172 9.07 -10.06 -13.60
N ASP A 173 10.33 -9.92 -13.19
CA ASP A 173 10.79 -8.74 -12.48
C ASP A 173 11.16 -7.61 -13.45
N LEU A 174 10.37 -6.54 -13.41
CA LEU A 174 10.46 -5.42 -14.32
C LEU A 174 11.54 -4.39 -13.93
N ARG A 175 12.41 -4.68 -12.94
CA ARG A 175 13.41 -3.73 -12.42
C ARG A 175 14.39 -3.17 -13.45
N ARG A 176 14.60 -3.83 -14.57
CA ARG A 176 15.47 -3.34 -15.65
C ARG A 176 14.80 -2.27 -16.52
N MET A 177 13.48 -2.22 -16.50
CA MET A 177 12.66 -1.20 -17.17
C MET A 177 12.34 -0.09 -16.17
N ALA A 178 13.32 0.75 -15.82
CA ALA A 178 13.23 1.71 -14.71
C ALA A 178 13.60 3.17 -15.09
N SER A 179 13.18 3.61 -16.28
CA SER A 179 13.49 4.94 -16.81
C SER A 179 12.24 5.82 -17.00
N MET A 180 12.42 7.14 -16.95
CA MET A 180 11.47 8.11 -17.51
C MET A 180 11.81 8.29 -18.99
N THR A 181 10.92 7.86 -19.88
CA THR A 181 11.18 7.83 -21.33
C THR A 181 10.76 9.11 -22.04
N GLU A 182 9.84 9.88 -21.45
CA GLU A 182 9.32 11.13 -22.03
C GLU A 182 8.85 12.09 -20.93
N ILE A 183 8.99 13.39 -21.19
CA ILE A 183 8.43 14.47 -20.38
C ILE A 183 7.85 15.56 -21.32
N ASP A 184 6.57 15.86 -21.17
CA ASP A 184 5.90 17.01 -21.77
C ASP A 184 5.61 18.04 -20.66
N PRO A 185 6.46 19.07 -20.51
CA PRO A 185 6.28 20.10 -19.49
C PRO A 185 5.09 21.04 -19.79
N VAL A 186 4.64 21.12 -21.05
CA VAL A 186 3.53 21.98 -21.47
C VAL A 186 2.21 21.34 -21.07
N SER A 187 2.02 20.07 -21.44
CA SER A 187 0.83 19.29 -21.08
C SER A 187 0.90 18.72 -19.66
N ARG A 188 2.08 18.77 -19.02
CA ARG A 188 2.38 18.24 -17.70
C ARG A 188 2.11 16.75 -17.60
N THR A 189 2.73 16.00 -18.51
CA THR A 189 2.69 14.53 -18.53
C THR A 189 4.09 13.95 -18.64
N ALA A 190 4.31 12.79 -18.05
CA ALA A 190 5.56 12.05 -18.18
C ALA A 190 5.28 10.57 -18.42
N THR A 191 6.09 9.93 -19.26
CA THR A 191 5.99 8.49 -19.55
C THR A 191 7.12 7.77 -18.82
N PHE A 192 6.77 6.70 -18.12
CA PHE A 192 7.69 5.90 -17.31
C PHE A 192 7.61 4.43 -17.69
N GLU A 193 8.75 3.78 -17.55
CA GLU A 193 8.84 2.33 -17.53
C GLU A 193 8.32 1.76 -16.19
N PRO A 194 7.78 0.53 -16.18
CA PRO A 194 6.99 0.00 -15.06
C PRO A 194 7.81 -0.36 -13.81
N GLY A 195 9.12 -0.54 -13.94
CA GLY A 195 10.03 -0.93 -12.86
C GLY A 195 10.55 0.24 -12.04
N MET A 196 10.32 1.47 -12.46
CA MET A 196 10.81 2.67 -11.77
C MET A 196 10.12 2.84 -10.41
N ARG A 197 10.90 2.97 -9.33
CA ARG A 197 10.38 3.13 -7.96
C ARG A 197 10.02 4.58 -7.65
N GLY A 198 9.16 4.78 -6.65
CA GLY A 198 8.72 6.12 -6.23
C GLY A 198 9.84 7.17 -6.07
N PRO A 199 10.92 6.89 -5.32
CA PRO A 199 12.04 7.83 -5.17
C PRO A 199 12.75 8.17 -6.47
N GLU A 200 12.89 7.19 -7.37
CA GLU A 200 13.52 7.35 -8.67
C GLU A 200 12.66 8.25 -9.56
N VAL A 201 11.34 8.05 -9.56
CA VAL A 201 10.37 8.89 -10.28
C VAL A 201 10.45 10.35 -9.81
N GLU A 202 10.42 10.58 -8.50
CA GLU A 202 10.52 11.94 -7.95
C GLU A 202 11.89 12.58 -8.23
N ALA A 203 12.96 11.79 -8.25
CA ALA A 203 14.29 12.27 -8.58
C ALA A 203 14.41 12.65 -10.07
N ALA A 204 13.79 11.88 -10.97
CA ALA A 204 13.77 12.14 -12.41
C ALA A 204 12.92 13.36 -12.78
N LEU A 205 11.81 13.60 -12.07
CA LEU A 205 10.94 14.76 -12.31
C LEU A 205 11.48 16.07 -11.75
N ARG A 206 12.25 16.01 -10.66
CA ARG A 206 12.75 17.20 -9.94
C ARG A 206 13.50 18.20 -10.82
N PRO A 207 14.44 17.81 -11.72
CA PRO A 207 15.13 18.76 -12.61
C PRO A 207 14.19 19.52 -13.55
N HIS A 208 13.01 18.97 -13.83
CA HIS A 208 11.99 19.58 -14.69
C HIS A 208 10.99 20.44 -13.90
N GLY A 209 11.16 20.57 -12.57
CA GLY A 209 10.26 21.36 -11.72
C GLY A 209 8.92 20.69 -11.44
N PHE A 210 8.83 19.36 -11.61
CA PHE A 210 7.61 18.58 -11.39
C PHE A 210 7.76 17.56 -10.27
N THR A 211 6.61 17.06 -9.82
CA THR A 211 6.44 15.94 -8.88
C THR A 211 5.27 15.08 -9.36
N LEU A 212 5.31 13.78 -9.07
CA LEU A 212 4.14 12.92 -9.31
C LEU A 212 3.10 13.14 -8.20
N GLY A 213 3.54 13.40 -6.97
CA GLY A 213 2.64 13.64 -5.84
C GLY A 213 1.95 12.37 -5.31
N HIS A 214 2.34 11.20 -5.81
CA HIS A 214 1.76 9.91 -5.44
C HIS A 214 2.65 9.16 -4.45
N TYR A 215 2.33 9.31 -3.16
CA TYR A 215 3.17 8.81 -2.06
C TYR A 215 2.47 7.73 -1.24
N PRO A 216 2.32 6.48 -1.73
CA PRO A 216 1.82 5.39 -0.91
C PRO A 216 2.81 5.07 0.23
N GLN A 217 2.38 4.34 1.26
CA GLN A 217 3.28 3.95 2.35
C GLN A 217 4.47 3.10 1.85
N SER A 218 4.27 2.39 0.75
CA SER A 218 5.28 1.58 0.07
C SER A 218 6.15 2.36 -0.94
N HIS A 219 6.07 3.71 -0.96
CA HIS A 219 6.74 4.60 -1.94
C HIS A 219 8.16 4.19 -2.28
N GLN A 220 8.96 3.86 -1.27
CA GLN A 220 10.39 3.58 -1.41
C GLN A 220 10.73 2.29 -2.18
N GLU A 221 9.74 1.41 -2.37
CA GLU A 221 9.91 0.07 -2.98
C GLU A 221 8.95 -0.19 -4.14
N ALA A 222 7.72 0.31 -4.03
CA ALA A 222 6.70 0.13 -5.06
C ALA A 222 7.07 0.87 -6.35
N THR A 223 6.64 0.29 -7.48
CA THR A 223 7.00 0.76 -8.82
C THR A 223 5.79 1.33 -9.56
N ILE A 224 6.01 2.10 -10.63
CA ILE A 224 4.94 2.61 -11.50
C ILE A 224 4.00 1.51 -11.98
N GLY A 225 4.54 0.39 -12.47
CA GLY A 225 3.74 -0.75 -12.92
C GLY A 225 2.88 -1.31 -11.79
N GLY A 226 3.45 -1.45 -10.58
CA GLY A 226 2.71 -1.85 -9.39
C GLY A 226 1.62 -0.86 -9.00
N TYR A 227 1.88 0.45 -9.07
CA TYR A 227 0.89 1.48 -8.79
C TYR A 227 -0.33 1.36 -9.70
N VAL A 228 -0.09 1.22 -11.01
CA VAL A 228 -1.14 1.12 -12.03
C VAL A 228 -1.89 -0.21 -11.90
N ALA A 229 -1.17 -1.34 -11.84
CA ALA A 229 -1.75 -2.68 -11.75
C ALA A 229 -2.62 -2.85 -10.51
N THR A 230 -2.28 -2.19 -9.41
CA THR A 230 -3.04 -2.26 -8.16
C THR A 230 -3.97 -1.08 -7.96
N ARG A 231 -4.12 -0.13 -8.90
CA ARG A 231 -4.95 1.08 -8.68
C ARG A 231 -4.66 1.76 -7.31
N SER A 232 -3.38 1.82 -6.96
CA SER A 232 -2.91 2.30 -5.65
C SER A 232 -3.33 3.75 -5.35
N ALA A 233 -3.32 4.12 -4.06
CA ALA A 233 -3.59 5.47 -3.60
C ALA A 233 -2.44 6.01 -2.73
N GLY A 234 -2.06 7.27 -2.96
CA GLY A 234 -1.02 7.94 -2.18
C GLY A 234 -1.57 8.71 -0.97
N GLN A 235 -0.70 9.03 -0.02
CA GLN A 235 -1.01 9.86 1.15
C GLN A 235 -1.46 11.28 0.78
N ALA A 236 -1.06 11.77 -0.39
CA ALA A 236 -1.39 13.10 -0.91
C ALA A 236 -2.46 13.07 -2.03
N SER A 237 -3.21 11.97 -2.15
CA SER A 237 -4.17 11.78 -3.24
C SER A 237 -5.33 12.78 -3.23
N THR A 238 -5.58 13.47 -2.12
CA THR A 238 -6.59 14.53 -2.06
C THR A 238 -6.21 15.74 -2.89
N GLY A 239 -4.90 16.05 -2.96
CA GLY A 239 -4.35 17.17 -3.72
C GLY A 239 -3.89 16.80 -5.13
N TYR A 240 -3.23 15.64 -5.28
CA TYR A 240 -2.65 15.23 -6.57
C TYR A 240 -3.50 14.22 -7.35
N GLY A 241 -4.51 13.62 -6.72
CA GLY A 241 -5.29 12.52 -7.29
C GLY A 241 -4.71 11.14 -6.95
N ARG A 242 -5.53 10.11 -7.16
CA ARG A 242 -5.10 8.71 -7.11
C ARG A 242 -4.47 8.29 -8.43
N ILE A 243 -3.84 7.12 -8.47
CA ILE A 243 -3.17 6.65 -9.69
C ILE A 243 -4.14 6.55 -10.89
N ASP A 244 -5.40 6.14 -10.68
CA ASP A 244 -6.40 6.04 -11.74
C ASP A 244 -6.78 7.39 -12.38
N GLU A 245 -6.61 8.46 -11.61
CA GLU A 245 -6.80 9.84 -12.05
C GLU A 245 -5.54 10.37 -12.75
N LEU A 246 -4.36 9.93 -12.30
CA LEU A 246 -3.06 10.33 -12.85
C LEU A 246 -2.75 9.67 -14.20
N VAL A 247 -3.08 8.38 -14.39
CA VAL A 247 -2.75 7.64 -15.63
C VAL A 247 -3.56 8.19 -16.80
N LYS A 248 -2.84 8.62 -17.84
CA LYS A 248 -3.39 9.15 -19.10
C LYS A 248 -3.22 8.17 -20.26
N GLY A 249 -2.23 7.30 -20.20
CA GLY A 249 -2.00 6.24 -21.19
C GLY A 249 -1.16 5.10 -20.62
N ALA A 250 -1.16 3.97 -21.30
CA ALA A 250 -0.36 2.80 -20.91
C ALA A 250 -0.10 1.87 -22.11
N THR A 251 0.95 1.07 -22.02
CA THR A 251 1.17 -0.07 -22.93
C THR A 251 1.07 -1.36 -22.13
N LEU A 252 0.24 -2.29 -22.60
CA LEU A 252 0.07 -3.62 -22.02
C LEU A 252 0.47 -4.68 -23.05
N VAL A 253 1.48 -5.48 -22.73
CA VAL A 253 1.85 -6.65 -23.54
C VAL A 253 1.10 -7.86 -23.00
N THR A 254 0.29 -8.47 -23.86
CA THR A 254 -0.55 -9.64 -23.55
C THR A 254 -0.09 -10.87 -24.33
N PRO A 255 -0.53 -12.08 -23.97
CA PRO A 255 -0.27 -13.28 -24.77
C PRO A 255 -0.79 -13.24 -26.21
N GLU A 256 -1.74 -12.34 -26.53
CA GLU A 256 -2.31 -12.17 -27.88
C GLU A 256 -1.75 -10.95 -28.62
N GLY A 257 -0.85 -10.17 -27.99
CA GLY A 257 -0.22 -9.01 -28.60
C GLY A 257 -0.17 -7.80 -27.70
N THR A 258 0.30 -6.68 -28.26
CA THR A 258 0.49 -5.43 -27.52
C THR A 258 -0.72 -4.52 -27.69
N LEU A 259 -1.29 -4.06 -26.57
CA LEU A 259 -2.35 -3.07 -26.51
C LEU A 259 -1.75 -1.73 -26.07
N ALA A 260 -1.89 -0.71 -26.92
CA ALA A 260 -1.48 0.65 -26.63
C ALA A 260 -2.71 1.52 -26.35
N PHE A 261 -2.76 2.09 -25.15
CA PHE A 261 -3.82 2.99 -24.71
C PHE A 261 -3.30 4.43 -24.81
N ASP A 262 -3.68 5.12 -25.88
CA ASP A 262 -3.21 6.47 -26.19
C ASP A 262 -3.73 7.52 -25.18
N HIS A 263 -2.90 8.53 -24.93
CA HIS A 263 -3.12 9.65 -24.01
C HIS A 263 -3.41 10.98 -24.74
N ARG A 264 -3.45 10.99 -26.09
CA ARG A 264 -3.63 12.21 -26.91
C ARG A 264 -4.97 12.93 -26.74
N ALA A 265 -5.97 12.33 -26.09
CA ALA A 265 -7.24 12.97 -25.79
C ALA A 265 -7.45 13.06 -24.26
N PRO A 266 -7.71 14.26 -23.71
CA PRO A 266 -7.89 14.45 -22.26
C PRO A 266 -9.14 13.73 -21.72
N ALA A 267 -10.14 13.57 -22.58
CA ALA A 267 -11.32 12.74 -22.38
C ALA A 267 -11.82 12.27 -23.75
N SER A 268 -12.35 11.06 -23.81
CA SER A 268 -12.99 10.51 -25.00
C SER A 268 -14.40 10.06 -24.67
N ALA A 269 -15.36 10.40 -25.53
CA ALA A 269 -16.72 9.86 -25.50
C ALA A 269 -16.90 8.71 -26.53
N ALA A 270 -15.80 8.21 -27.10
CA ALA A 270 -15.81 7.14 -28.10
C ALA A 270 -15.93 5.74 -27.46
N GLY A 271 -16.95 5.56 -26.62
CA GLY A 271 -17.22 4.31 -25.92
C GLY A 271 -16.48 4.16 -24.57
N PRO A 272 -16.39 2.94 -24.04
CA PRO A 272 -15.78 2.69 -22.73
C PRO A 272 -14.30 3.09 -22.67
N ARG A 273 -13.87 3.62 -21.52
CA ARG A 273 -12.45 3.90 -21.24
C ARG A 273 -11.70 2.59 -21.01
N LEU A 274 -11.20 1.97 -22.08
CA LEU A 274 -10.51 0.66 -22.00
C LEU A 274 -9.24 0.67 -21.13
N LEU A 275 -8.64 1.83 -20.89
CA LEU A 275 -7.53 2.00 -19.94
C LEU A 275 -7.90 1.50 -18.53
N ASP A 276 -9.18 1.54 -18.15
CA ASP A 276 -9.66 1.02 -16.86
C ASP A 276 -9.60 -0.52 -16.77
N LEU A 277 -9.38 -1.24 -17.88
CA LEU A 277 -9.06 -2.66 -17.87
C LEU A 277 -7.61 -2.93 -17.45
N VAL A 278 -6.72 -1.95 -17.64
CA VAL A 278 -5.30 -2.03 -17.23
C VAL A 278 -5.14 -1.61 -15.78
N VAL A 279 -5.76 -0.48 -15.41
CA VAL A 279 -5.68 0.10 -14.08
C VAL A 279 -6.46 -0.76 -13.08
N GLY A 280 -5.75 -1.41 -12.14
CA GLY A 280 -6.36 -2.36 -11.21
C GLY A 280 -6.47 -3.80 -11.75
N SER A 281 -5.78 -4.11 -12.87
CA SER A 281 -5.77 -5.47 -13.45
C SER A 281 -5.00 -6.50 -12.63
N GLU A 282 -4.15 -6.08 -11.70
CA GLU A 282 -3.26 -6.93 -10.89
C GLU A 282 -2.45 -7.95 -11.72
N GLY A 283 -2.11 -7.59 -12.97
CA GLY A 283 -1.34 -8.45 -13.87
C GLY A 283 -2.16 -9.55 -14.56
N ALA A 284 -3.48 -9.61 -14.37
CA ALA A 284 -4.33 -10.68 -14.88
C ALA A 284 -4.42 -10.77 -16.42
N PHE A 285 -4.17 -9.66 -17.12
CA PHE A 285 -4.33 -9.58 -18.58
C PHE A 285 -3.00 -9.47 -19.34
N GLY A 286 -1.88 -9.27 -18.65
CA GLY A 286 -0.58 -9.04 -19.28
C GLY A 286 0.35 -8.20 -18.41
N ILE A 287 1.44 -7.75 -19.02
CA ILE A 287 2.51 -6.97 -18.38
C ILE A 287 2.43 -5.52 -18.86
N ILE A 288 2.30 -4.59 -17.92
CA ILE A 288 2.37 -3.15 -18.20
C ILE A 288 3.83 -2.82 -18.50
N THR A 289 4.12 -2.27 -19.68
CA THR A 289 5.48 -1.94 -20.14
C THR A 289 5.73 -0.44 -20.29
N SER A 290 4.68 0.38 -20.26
CA SER A 290 4.81 1.83 -20.10
C SER A 290 3.55 2.41 -19.46
N ALA A 291 3.69 3.54 -18.75
CA ALA A 291 2.57 4.34 -18.28
C ALA A 291 2.87 5.83 -18.43
N THR A 292 1.95 6.56 -19.04
CA THR A 292 1.98 8.02 -19.12
C THR A 292 1.10 8.59 -18.03
N LEU A 293 1.65 9.41 -17.14
CA LEU A 293 0.96 9.99 -15.99
C LEU A 293 0.99 11.51 -16.05
N ALA A 294 -0.09 12.14 -15.57
CA ALA A 294 -0.09 13.57 -15.27
C ALA A 294 0.85 13.86 -14.09
N VAL A 295 1.58 14.97 -14.18
CA VAL A 295 2.49 15.45 -13.15
C VAL A 295 2.09 16.84 -12.69
N ALA A 296 2.44 17.19 -11.46
CA ALA A 296 2.14 18.49 -10.88
C ALA A 296 3.41 19.32 -10.71
N PRO A 297 3.33 20.67 -10.77
CA PRO A 297 4.46 21.52 -10.40
C PRO A 297 4.94 21.21 -8.97
N MET A 298 6.25 21.26 -8.77
CA MET A 298 6.83 21.14 -7.43
C MET A 298 6.29 22.27 -6.53
N PRO A 299 5.79 21.98 -5.32
CA PRO A 299 5.30 23.02 -4.44
C PRO A 299 6.44 23.92 -3.96
N ALA A 300 6.26 25.23 -4.08
CA ALA A 300 7.19 26.23 -3.56
C ALA A 300 6.99 26.47 -2.05
N ALA A 301 5.83 26.13 -1.50
CA ALA A 301 5.54 26.24 -0.08
C ALA A 301 4.69 25.06 0.44
N THR A 302 4.96 24.65 1.68
CA THR A 302 4.14 23.68 2.43
C THR A 302 3.67 24.31 3.75
N ALA A 303 2.37 24.23 4.03
CA ALA A 303 1.82 24.56 5.34
C ALA A 303 1.46 23.29 6.11
N TYR A 304 1.67 23.33 7.42
CA TYR A 304 1.49 22.19 8.33
C TYR A 304 0.52 22.52 9.44
N ALA A 305 -0.40 21.62 9.75
CA ALA A 305 -1.22 21.69 10.94
C ALA A 305 -1.45 20.31 11.55
N ALA A 306 -1.57 20.29 12.87
CA ALA A 306 -2.11 19.18 13.62
C ALA A 306 -3.24 19.68 14.52
N VAL A 307 -4.32 18.92 14.61
CA VAL A 307 -5.44 19.21 15.51
C VAL A 307 -5.90 17.93 16.20
N ALA A 308 -6.51 18.06 17.38
CA ALA A 308 -7.13 16.95 18.10
C ALA A 308 -8.63 17.20 18.23
N PHE A 309 -9.43 16.18 17.92
CA PHE A 309 -10.87 16.19 18.15
C PHE A 309 -11.22 15.45 19.45
N PRO A 310 -12.33 15.79 20.12
CA PRO A 310 -12.75 15.13 21.37
C PRO A 310 -13.12 13.65 21.18
N ASP A 311 -13.59 13.29 19.98
CA ASP A 311 -14.01 11.94 19.63
C ASP A 311 -13.99 11.71 18.10
N PHE A 312 -14.26 10.48 17.69
CA PHE A 312 -14.26 10.06 16.29
C PHE A 312 -15.40 10.70 15.49
N ALA A 313 -16.57 10.91 16.10
CA ALA A 313 -17.72 11.51 15.42
C ALA A 313 -17.45 12.97 15.02
N SER A 314 -16.84 13.74 15.93
CA SER A 314 -16.42 15.11 15.70
C SER A 314 -15.34 15.20 14.62
N ALA A 315 -14.39 14.26 14.63
CA ALA A 315 -13.35 14.20 13.62
C ALA A 315 -13.91 13.85 12.22
N ALA A 316 -14.79 12.85 12.15
CA ALA A 316 -15.49 12.46 10.92
C ALA A 316 -16.35 13.60 10.37
N MET A 317 -17.07 14.32 11.24
CA MET A 317 -17.84 15.51 10.88
C MET A 317 -16.93 16.61 10.32
N GLY A 318 -15.82 16.92 10.98
CA GLY A 318 -14.86 17.92 10.51
C GLY A 318 -14.31 17.61 9.11
N LEU A 319 -13.89 16.37 8.88
CA LEU A 319 -13.40 15.92 7.58
C LEU A 319 -14.49 15.96 6.50
N ARG A 320 -15.70 15.51 6.82
CA ARG A 320 -16.84 15.57 5.91
C ARG A 320 -17.14 17.01 5.51
N ARG A 321 -17.22 17.93 6.49
CA ARG A 321 -17.47 19.35 6.25
C ARG A 321 -16.37 19.98 5.40
N LEU A 322 -15.09 19.69 5.65
CA LEU A 322 -14.00 20.14 4.77
C LEU A 322 -14.25 19.71 3.32
N ALA A 323 -14.53 18.41 3.10
CA ALA A 323 -14.74 17.87 1.76
C ALA A 323 -16.00 18.44 1.07
N GLN A 324 -17.07 18.68 1.81
CA GLN A 324 -18.37 19.15 1.30
C GLN A 324 -18.47 20.67 1.13
N GLU A 325 -17.83 21.45 1.99
CA GLU A 325 -18.02 22.91 2.05
C GLU A 325 -16.91 23.69 1.34
N LEU A 326 -15.67 23.15 1.30
CA LEU A 326 -14.50 23.92 0.83
C LEU A 326 -13.93 23.43 -0.51
N GLY A 327 -14.19 22.18 -0.90
CA GLY A 327 -13.72 21.61 -2.17
C GLY A 327 -12.20 21.34 -2.26
N HIS A 328 -11.81 20.58 -3.28
CA HIS A 328 -10.44 20.03 -3.43
C HIS A 328 -9.31 21.08 -3.44
N GLY A 329 -9.54 22.27 -4.00
CA GLY A 329 -8.52 23.33 -4.08
C GLY A 329 -8.23 24.04 -2.75
N ILE A 330 -9.06 23.86 -1.71
CA ILE A 330 -8.90 24.53 -0.42
C ILE A 330 -8.48 23.55 0.67
N ILE A 331 -9.04 22.34 0.67
CA ILE A 331 -8.76 21.31 1.67
C ILE A 331 -7.27 20.88 1.65
N PRO A 332 -6.78 20.23 2.72
CA PRO A 332 -5.39 19.77 2.78
C PRO A 332 -5.13 18.68 1.73
N ASP A 333 -3.96 18.75 1.11
CA ASP A 333 -3.48 17.79 0.11
C ASP A 333 -3.14 16.43 0.76
N VAL A 334 -2.71 16.46 2.03
CA VAL A 334 -2.55 15.28 2.89
C VAL A 334 -3.46 15.43 4.10
N THR A 335 -4.34 14.45 4.31
CA THR A 335 -5.23 14.39 5.47
C THR A 335 -5.22 12.99 6.06
N ARG A 336 -4.86 12.86 7.34
CA ARG A 336 -4.99 11.62 8.11
C ARG A 336 -5.58 11.92 9.48
N VAL A 337 -6.66 11.26 9.84
CA VAL A 337 -7.21 11.29 11.19
C VAL A 337 -7.07 9.93 11.81
N SER A 338 -6.37 9.86 12.94
CA SER A 338 -6.24 8.69 13.78
C SER A 338 -7.33 8.69 14.85
N ASP A 339 -7.93 7.52 15.09
CA ASP A 339 -8.88 7.30 16.17
C ASP A 339 -8.18 7.40 17.56
N PRO A 340 -8.93 7.30 18.68
CA PRO A 340 -8.33 7.45 20.00
C PRO A 340 -7.25 6.42 20.32
N ASP A 341 -7.35 5.20 19.79
CA ASP A 341 -6.39 4.13 20.10
C ASP A 341 -5.09 4.29 19.30
N GLU A 342 -5.18 4.57 18.00
CA GLU A 342 -4.02 4.89 17.18
C GLU A 342 -3.32 6.16 17.68
N THR A 343 -4.11 7.17 18.09
CA THR A 343 -3.57 8.41 18.66
C THR A 343 -2.79 8.14 19.95
N ARG A 344 -3.31 7.31 20.85
CA ARG A 344 -2.59 6.94 22.09
C ARG A 344 -1.31 6.17 21.81
N VAL A 345 -1.33 5.23 20.87
CA VAL A 345 -0.12 4.49 20.45
C VAL A 345 0.92 5.46 19.90
N SER A 346 0.50 6.39 19.02
CA SER A 346 1.38 7.40 18.43
C SER A 346 2.00 8.33 19.48
N LEU A 347 1.19 8.80 20.44
CA LEU A 347 1.68 9.62 21.55
C LEU A 347 2.61 8.83 22.49
N ALA A 348 2.33 7.56 22.76
CA ALA A 348 3.21 6.71 23.55
C ALA A 348 4.57 6.53 22.88
N LEU A 349 4.61 6.28 21.56
CA LEU A 349 5.85 6.19 20.79
C LEU A 349 6.66 7.49 20.86
N ALA A 350 6.00 8.64 20.84
CA ALA A 350 6.63 9.96 20.95
C ALA A 350 7.23 10.29 22.34
N GLY A 351 7.09 9.43 23.34
CA GLY A 351 7.75 9.56 24.65
C GLY A 351 7.37 10.84 25.40
N ARG A 352 8.36 11.60 25.90
CA ARG A 352 8.13 12.82 26.70
C ARG A 352 7.29 13.86 25.96
N ALA A 353 7.53 14.04 24.65
CA ALA A 353 6.76 14.98 23.83
C ALA A 353 5.30 14.55 23.74
N GLY A 354 5.04 13.24 23.57
CA GLY A 354 3.70 12.69 23.57
C GLY A 354 2.98 12.83 24.92
N GLY A 355 3.66 12.54 26.03
CA GLY A 355 3.11 12.73 27.37
C GLY A 355 2.72 14.18 27.68
N GLY A 356 3.53 15.14 27.23
CA GLY A 356 3.21 16.57 27.33
C GLY A 356 1.95 16.95 26.52
N LEU A 357 1.79 16.40 25.31
CA LEU A 357 0.58 16.58 24.51
C LEU A 357 -0.65 15.95 25.16
N THR A 358 -0.52 14.75 25.75
CA THR A 358 -1.60 14.09 26.49
C THR A 358 -2.08 14.96 27.67
N ALA A 359 -1.15 15.51 28.46
CA ALA A 359 -1.49 16.38 29.59
C ALA A 359 -2.16 17.68 29.12
N TYR A 360 -1.64 18.30 28.05
CA TYR A 360 -2.26 19.48 27.44
C TYR A 360 -3.68 19.19 26.96
N LEU A 361 -3.91 18.08 26.25
CA LEU A 361 -5.22 17.70 25.73
C LEU A 361 -6.21 17.38 26.85
N ALA A 362 -5.77 16.72 27.93
CA ALA A 362 -6.58 16.51 29.12
C ALA A 362 -7.03 17.84 29.76
N ALA A 363 -6.11 18.81 29.90
CA ALA A 363 -6.45 20.15 30.40
C ALA A 363 -7.42 20.91 29.49
N ARG A 364 -7.40 20.61 28.19
CA ARG A 364 -8.36 21.12 27.19
C ARG A 364 -9.67 20.32 27.10
N ARG A 365 -9.90 19.38 28.02
CA ARG A 365 -11.07 18.48 28.08
C ARG A 365 -11.22 17.55 26.87
N VAL A 366 -10.09 17.12 26.31
CA VAL A 366 -10.01 16.16 25.18
C VAL A 366 -9.15 14.94 25.61
N PRO A 367 -9.61 14.13 26.58
CA PRO A 367 -8.81 13.03 27.14
C PRO A 367 -8.70 11.80 26.20
N LEU A 368 -9.58 11.69 25.20
CA LEU A 368 -9.62 10.61 24.20
C LEU A 368 -9.44 11.17 22.78
N PRO A 369 -8.31 11.83 22.49
CA PRO A 369 -8.19 12.63 21.28
C PRO A 369 -8.15 11.76 20.02
N CYS A 370 -8.84 12.18 18.98
CA CYS A 370 -8.53 11.78 17.61
C CYS A 370 -7.54 12.79 17.01
N LEU A 371 -6.34 12.36 16.65
CA LEU A 371 -5.30 13.21 16.07
C LEU A 371 -5.48 13.34 14.56
N ALA A 372 -5.56 14.57 14.06
CA ALA A 372 -5.58 14.87 12.63
C ALA A 372 -4.27 15.55 12.21
N ILE A 373 -3.66 15.00 11.14
CA ILE A 373 -2.48 15.54 10.45
C ILE A 373 -2.92 16.11 9.10
N LEU A 374 -2.57 17.36 8.85
CA LEU A 374 -3.02 18.15 7.71
C LEU A 374 -1.84 18.89 7.07
N LEU A 375 -1.61 18.67 5.78
CA LEU A 375 -0.59 19.38 5.01
C LEU A 375 -1.21 20.02 3.76
N TRP A 376 -0.70 21.19 3.38
CA TRP A 376 -1.06 21.90 2.16
C TRP A 376 0.19 22.21 1.36
N HIS A 377 0.15 21.94 0.07
CA HIS A 377 1.17 22.21 -0.94
C HIS A 377 0.68 23.32 -1.86
N GLY A 378 1.55 24.27 -2.21
CA GLY A 378 1.17 25.35 -3.12
C GLY A 378 2.35 26.13 -3.68
N ASP A 379 2.03 27.11 -4.51
CA ASP A 379 2.94 27.99 -5.23
C ASP A 379 3.53 29.12 -4.39
N SER A 380 2.89 29.44 -3.26
CA SER A 380 3.31 30.54 -2.40
C SER A 380 2.90 30.29 -0.96
N LYS A 381 3.67 30.86 -0.04
CA LYS A 381 3.37 30.78 1.39
C LYS A 381 2.01 31.42 1.74
N ALA A 382 1.67 32.53 1.08
CA ALA A 382 0.40 33.22 1.28
C ALA A 382 -0.80 32.33 0.90
N ALA A 383 -0.74 31.64 -0.25
CA ALA A 383 -1.82 30.76 -0.71
C ALA A 383 -2.04 29.58 0.24
N VAL A 384 -0.97 28.89 0.65
CA VAL A 384 -1.11 27.75 1.57
C VAL A 384 -1.53 28.17 2.98
N ASP A 385 -1.11 29.36 3.45
CA ASP A 385 -1.55 29.88 4.75
C ASP A 385 -3.02 30.31 4.74
N ALA A 386 -3.53 30.85 3.62
CA ALA A 386 -4.95 31.15 3.44
C ALA A 386 -5.81 29.88 3.48
N ARG A 387 -5.44 28.86 2.68
CA ARG A 387 -6.10 27.53 2.68
C ARG A 387 -6.13 26.91 4.08
N ARG A 388 -4.97 26.90 4.76
CA ARG A 388 -4.83 26.42 6.14
C ARG A 388 -5.72 27.21 7.11
N GLY A 389 -5.76 28.53 7.00
CA GLY A 389 -6.58 29.40 7.86
C GLY A 389 -8.07 29.08 7.76
N THR A 390 -8.60 29.01 6.54
CA THR A 390 -10.00 28.66 6.27
C THR A 390 -10.36 27.29 6.83
N CYS A 391 -9.54 26.27 6.56
CA CYS A 391 -9.78 24.92 7.05
C CYS A 391 -9.75 24.85 8.58
N LEU A 392 -8.76 25.49 9.23
CA LEU A 392 -8.65 25.48 10.70
C LEU A 392 -9.80 26.23 11.38
N SER A 393 -10.40 27.23 10.74
CA SER A 393 -11.61 27.89 11.25
C SER A 393 -12.78 26.91 11.31
N LEU A 394 -13.06 26.23 10.19
CA LEU A 394 -14.13 25.23 10.10
C LEU A 394 -13.91 24.04 11.05
N LEU A 395 -12.67 23.55 11.16
CA LEU A 395 -12.38 22.47 12.10
C LEU A 395 -12.57 22.88 13.57
N ARG A 396 -12.30 24.15 13.91
CA ARG A 396 -12.53 24.67 15.27
C ARG A 396 -14.02 24.68 15.63
N GLU A 397 -14.90 24.99 14.68
CA GLU A 397 -16.36 24.87 14.86
C GLU A 397 -16.79 23.42 15.15
N CYS A 398 -16.01 22.44 14.68
CA CYS A 398 -16.23 21.01 14.93
C CYS A 398 -15.55 20.52 16.22
N GLY A 399 -15.10 21.43 17.10
CA GLY A 399 -14.49 21.10 18.38
C GLY A 399 -12.99 20.78 18.32
N ALA A 400 -12.31 21.03 17.20
CA ALA A 400 -10.89 20.74 17.07
C ALA A 400 -10.01 21.67 17.94
N VAL A 401 -9.10 21.08 18.71
CA VAL A 401 -8.06 21.78 19.47
C VAL A 401 -6.77 21.78 18.67
N ARG A 402 -6.22 22.97 18.39
CA ARG A 402 -4.97 23.11 17.65
C ARG A 402 -3.77 22.60 18.45
N LEU A 403 -2.88 21.89 17.76
CA LEU A 403 -1.59 21.41 18.25
C LEU A 403 -0.44 22.14 17.53
N PRO A 404 0.80 22.05 18.06
CA PRO A 404 1.99 22.55 17.37
C PRO A 404 2.18 21.88 16.00
N SER A 405 2.58 22.65 14.98
CA SER A 405 2.83 22.13 13.63
C SER A 405 3.98 21.12 13.58
N ALA A 406 4.86 21.11 14.59
CA ALA A 406 5.91 20.11 14.75
C ALA A 406 5.36 18.67 14.79
N VAL A 407 4.12 18.47 15.27
CA VAL A 407 3.47 17.14 15.28
C VAL A 407 3.25 16.63 13.85
N ALA A 408 2.74 17.49 12.96
CA ALA A 408 2.55 17.14 11.55
C ALA A 408 3.88 16.94 10.81
N LYS A 409 4.89 17.76 11.11
CA LYS A 409 6.23 17.61 10.53
C LYS A 409 6.92 16.31 10.97
N ALA A 410 6.78 15.93 12.24
CA ALA A 410 7.30 14.67 12.76
C ALA A 410 6.61 13.47 12.11
N TRP A 411 5.28 13.54 11.92
CA TRP A 411 4.54 12.52 11.17
C TRP A 411 5.04 12.40 9.72
N GLU A 412 5.20 13.53 9.02
CA GLU A 412 5.68 13.54 7.63
C GLU A 412 7.08 12.92 7.51
N HIS A 413 7.95 13.16 8.49
CA HIS A 413 9.28 12.57 8.52
C HIS A 413 9.28 11.05 8.74
N GLY A 414 8.37 10.54 9.59
CA GLY A 414 8.26 9.10 9.89
C GLY A 414 7.31 8.28 9.00
N ARG A 415 6.71 8.90 7.98
CA ARG A 415 5.55 8.32 7.25
C ARG A 415 5.82 7.04 6.45
N PHE A 416 7.10 6.67 6.25
CA PHE A 416 7.52 5.45 5.57
C PHE A 416 8.15 4.41 6.53
N SER A 417 8.23 4.69 7.83
CA SER A 417 8.92 3.82 8.80
C SER A 417 8.05 2.68 9.34
N GLY A 418 6.73 2.71 9.09
CA GLY A 418 5.77 1.73 9.62
C GLY A 418 6.11 0.25 9.35
N PRO A 419 6.52 -0.13 8.13
CA PRO A 419 6.90 -1.51 7.84
C PRO A 419 8.11 -2.03 8.65
N TYR A 420 9.10 -1.17 8.93
CA TYR A 420 10.23 -1.55 9.80
C TYR A 420 9.76 -1.85 11.23
N LEU A 421 8.86 -1.02 11.75
CA LEU A 421 8.24 -1.23 13.07
C LEU A 421 7.48 -2.56 13.13
N ARG A 422 6.73 -2.91 12.07
CA ARG A 422 6.04 -4.21 11.97
C ARG A 422 7.02 -5.37 12.10
N ASP A 423 8.16 -5.32 11.40
CA ASP A 423 9.11 -6.42 11.36
C ASP A 423 9.77 -6.67 12.73
N GLU A 424 10.10 -5.61 13.47
CA GLU A 424 10.57 -5.71 14.86
C GLU A 424 9.50 -6.34 15.76
N LEU A 425 8.27 -5.80 15.72
CA LEU A 425 7.14 -6.28 16.52
C LEU A 425 6.81 -7.75 16.21
N MET A 426 6.91 -8.16 14.95
CA MET A 426 6.70 -9.55 14.51
C MET A 426 7.71 -10.50 15.16
N GLY A 427 8.99 -10.11 15.28
CA GLY A 427 10.02 -10.87 15.99
C GLY A 427 9.67 -11.11 17.46
N HIS A 428 8.97 -10.17 18.09
CA HIS A 428 8.50 -10.32 19.47
C HIS A 428 7.16 -11.05 19.61
N GLY A 429 6.58 -11.52 18.51
CA GLY A 429 5.31 -12.25 18.50
C GLY A 429 4.09 -11.34 18.60
N VAL A 430 4.22 -10.10 18.13
CA VAL A 430 3.13 -9.14 18.00
C VAL A 430 2.60 -9.18 16.57
N LEU A 431 1.28 -9.31 16.44
CA LEU A 431 0.62 -9.19 15.14
C LEU A 431 0.39 -7.72 14.85
N VAL A 432 0.85 -7.27 13.69
CA VAL A 432 0.56 -5.94 13.12
C VAL A 432 0.27 -6.15 11.64
N GLU A 433 -0.92 -5.79 11.22
CA GLU A 433 -1.34 -5.78 9.82
C GLU A 433 -2.11 -4.49 9.55
N THR A 434 -2.29 -4.12 8.28
CA THR A 434 -3.20 -3.04 7.90
C THR A 434 -4.25 -3.57 6.94
N LEU A 435 -5.50 -3.19 7.20
CA LEU A 435 -6.65 -3.45 6.34
C LEU A 435 -7.21 -2.11 5.89
N GLU A 436 -7.68 -2.03 4.64
CA GLU A 436 -8.26 -0.80 4.09
C GLU A 436 -9.62 -1.07 3.43
N THR A 437 -10.57 -0.17 3.65
CA THR A 437 -11.86 -0.19 2.99
C THR A 437 -12.37 1.23 2.75
N ALA A 438 -13.41 1.38 1.94
CA ALA A 438 -14.13 2.62 1.74
C ALA A 438 -15.62 2.47 2.02
N THR A 439 -16.22 3.53 2.56
CA THR A 439 -17.66 3.59 2.84
C THR A 439 -18.20 5.01 2.67
N SER A 440 -19.52 5.17 2.73
CA SER A 440 -20.17 6.47 2.64
C SER A 440 -19.94 7.27 3.92
N TRP A 441 -19.98 8.61 3.83
CA TRP A 441 -19.98 9.45 5.05
C TRP A 441 -21.14 9.14 6.01
N ARG A 442 -22.25 8.58 5.49
CA ARG A 442 -23.40 8.16 6.30
C ARG A 442 -23.07 6.95 7.16
N ASP A 443 -22.34 5.98 6.61
CA ASP A 443 -22.07 4.69 7.26
C ASP A 443 -20.73 4.64 7.99
N LEU A 444 -19.87 5.66 7.85
CA LEU A 444 -18.52 5.68 8.39
C LEU A 444 -18.43 5.34 9.88
N THR A 445 -19.28 5.94 10.72
CA THR A 445 -19.29 5.65 12.17
C THR A 445 -19.74 4.22 12.46
N ARG A 446 -20.73 3.71 11.70
CA ARG A 446 -21.20 2.32 11.84
C ARG A 446 -20.10 1.34 11.44
N LEU A 447 -19.42 1.59 10.33
CA LEU A 447 -18.29 0.78 9.87
C LEU A 447 -17.17 0.76 10.90
N HIS A 448 -16.75 1.92 11.39
CA HIS A 448 -15.69 2.03 12.39
C HIS A 448 -15.99 1.17 13.64
N THR A 449 -17.21 1.28 14.18
CA THR A 449 -17.63 0.45 15.33
C THR A 449 -17.65 -1.04 14.98
N ALA A 450 -18.29 -1.42 13.87
CA ALA A 450 -18.43 -2.81 13.47
C ALA A 450 -17.07 -3.50 13.22
N VAL A 451 -16.13 -2.82 12.54
CA VAL A 451 -14.79 -3.35 12.28
C VAL A 451 -13.99 -3.49 13.58
N ARG A 452 -14.08 -2.50 14.48
CA ARG A 452 -13.43 -2.58 15.80
C ARG A 452 -13.95 -3.75 16.63
N GLU A 453 -15.26 -3.93 16.69
CA GLU A 453 -15.89 -5.04 17.40
C GLU A 453 -15.51 -6.38 16.77
N ALA A 454 -15.58 -6.51 15.45
CA ALA A 454 -15.22 -7.74 14.74
C ALA A 454 -13.77 -8.15 15.00
N ILE A 455 -12.83 -7.20 14.93
CA ILE A 455 -11.40 -7.47 15.16
C ILE A 455 -11.13 -7.81 16.61
N THR A 456 -11.62 -7.01 17.55
CA THR A 456 -11.38 -7.24 18.98
C THR A 456 -12.01 -8.54 19.46
N SER A 457 -13.21 -8.88 18.97
CA SER A 457 -13.86 -10.17 19.23
C SER A 457 -13.09 -11.34 18.63
N ALA A 458 -12.66 -11.24 17.36
CA ALA A 458 -11.90 -12.31 16.69
C ALA A 458 -10.53 -12.59 17.34
N LEU A 459 -9.98 -11.61 18.06
CA LEU A 459 -8.67 -11.68 18.71
C LEU A 459 -8.75 -11.70 20.25
N ALA A 460 -9.94 -11.86 20.84
CA ALA A 460 -10.15 -11.76 22.28
C ALA A 460 -9.36 -12.83 23.08
N ASP A 461 -9.14 -14.02 22.51
CA ASP A 461 -8.36 -15.08 23.13
C ASP A 461 -6.83 -14.87 23.04
N GLN A 462 -6.40 -13.82 22.34
CA GLN A 462 -5.01 -13.45 22.11
C GLN A 462 -4.52 -12.32 23.03
N GLY A 463 -5.20 -12.05 24.15
CA GLY A 463 -4.81 -10.99 25.09
C GLY A 463 -5.75 -9.79 24.99
N ARG A 464 -5.20 -8.57 24.94
CA ARG A 464 -5.99 -7.32 24.86
C ARG A 464 -5.79 -6.68 23.48
N PRO A 465 -6.46 -7.18 22.42
CA PRO A 465 -6.28 -6.63 21.08
C PRO A 465 -6.70 -5.17 21.02
N VAL A 466 -5.90 -4.37 20.32
CA VAL A 466 -6.22 -2.98 19.98
C VAL A 466 -6.50 -2.92 18.49
N SER A 467 -7.56 -2.22 18.12
CA SER A 467 -7.84 -1.87 16.72
C SER A 467 -7.52 -0.40 16.54
N CYS A 468 -6.39 -0.09 15.90
CA CYS A 468 -6.00 1.27 15.55
C CYS A 468 -6.69 1.64 14.23
N ASN A 469 -7.45 2.72 14.18
CA ASN A 469 -8.17 3.10 12.97
C ASN A 469 -7.78 4.49 12.50
N ALA A 470 -7.70 4.66 11.18
CA ALA A 470 -7.51 5.96 10.58
C ALA A 470 -8.56 6.22 9.49
N ILE A 471 -8.91 7.48 9.28
CA ILE A 471 -9.72 7.91 8.16
C ILE A 471 -9.03 9.00 7.34
N SER A 472 -9.35 9.02 6.06
CA SER A 472 -9.00 10.12 5.15
C SER A 472 -10.16 10.40 4.21
N PRO A 473 -10.38 11.65 3.79
CA PRO A 473 -11.34 11.95 2.75
C PRO A 473 -10.90 11.32 1.43
N THR A 474 -11.87 10.77 0.69
CA THR A 474 -11.71 10.40 -0.73
C THR A 474 -12.53 11.33 -1.60
N CYS A 475 -12.52 11.10 -2.92
CA CYS A 475 -13.51 11.70 -3.80
C CYS A 475 -14.92 11.50 -3.20
N MET A 476 -15.69 12.59 -3.17
CA MET A 476 -17.08 12.56 -2.72
C MET A 476 -17.87 11.48 -3.46
N PRO A 477 -18.80 10.75 -2.82
CA PRO A 477 -19.32 10.87 -1.43
C PRO A 477 -18.65 9.95 -0.39
N TRP A 478 -17.42 9.48 -0.63
CA TRP A 478 -16.84 8.38 0.14
C TRP A 478 -15.74 8.82 1.11
N ALA A 479 -15.51 8.02 2.14
CA ALA A 479 -14.36 8.10 3.05
C ALA A 479 -13.60 6.77 3.08
N ARG A 480 -12.27 6.84 3.18
CA ARG A 480 -11.42 5.67 3.44
C ARG A 480 -11.30 5.41 4.93
N HIS A 481 -11.31 4.13 5.29
CA HIS A 481 -11.13 3.63 6.64
C HIS A 481 -10.02 2.59 6.65
N PHE A 482 -8.95 2.88 7.38
CA PHE A 482 -7.82 1.99 7.62
C PHE A 482 -7.96 1.38 9.00
N THR A 483 -7.64 0.10 9.13
CA THR A 483 -7.61 -0.57 10.42
C THR A 483 -6.37 -1.41 10.56
N SER A 484 -5.61 -1.15 11.62
CA SER A 484 -4.47 -1.95 12.02
C SER A 484 -4.74 -2.69 13.33
N PRO A 485 -5.03 -4.01 13.28
CA PRO A 485 -5.07 -4.82 14.49
C PRO A 485 -3.67 -4.94 15.10
N LEU A 486 -3.61 -4.77 16.41
CA LEU A 486 -2.43 -4.96 17.23
C LEU A 486 -2.77 -5.94 18.35
N SER A 487 -2.13 -7.10 18.38
CA SER A 487 -2.43 -8.14 19.37
C SER A 487 -1.23 -9.03 19.68
N ARG A 488 -1.25 -9.69 20.86
CA ARG A 488 -0.30 -10.78 21.15
C ARG A 488 -0.57 -11.92 20.17
N ARG A 489 0.43 -12.75 19.90
CA ARG A 489 0.21 -14.04 19.25
C ARG A 489 0.31 -15.19 20.26
N LYS A 490 -0.71 -16.05 20.28
CA LYS A 490 -0.70 -17.37 20.91
C LYS A 490 -0.68 -18.56 19.93
N LEU A 491 -1.00 -18.50 18.62
CA LEU A 491 -0.82 -19.59 17.58
C LEU A 491 -1.41 -19.19 16.17
N PRO A 492 -1.44 -20.04 15.10
CA PRO A 492 -0.85 -19.84 13.75
C PRO A 492 -1.57 -18.86 12.79
N ALA A 493 -0.94 -18.54 11.64
CA ALA A 493 -1.33 -17.52 10.66
C ALA A 493 -2.80 -17.56 10.16
N ALA A 494 -3.46 -18.72 10.20
CA ALA A 494 -4.84 -18.92 9.75
C ALA A 494 -5.89 -18.03 10.47
N ARG A 495 -5.62 -17.58 11.70
CA ARG A 495 -6.54 -16.73 12.47
C ARG A 495 -6.44 -15.23 12.15
N ALA A 496 -5.27 -14.74 11.74
CA ALA A 496 -5.12 -13.39 11.20
C ALA A 496 -6.01 -13.20 9.96
N ALA A 497 -6.02 -14.21 9.09
CA ALA A 497 -6.92 -14.26 7.94
C ALA A 497 -8.41 -14.34 8.33
N ARG A 498 -8.77 -14.90 9.50
CA ARG A 498 -10.15 -14.91 10.00
C ARG A 498 -10.60 -13.53 10.51
N ALA A 499 -9.74 -12.80 11.22
CA ALA A 499 -10.03 -11.44 11.66
C ALA A 499 -10.20 -10.49 10.46
N ALA A 500 -9.33 -10.58 9.45
CA ALA A 500 -9.47 -9.85 8.19
C ALA A 500 -10.77 -10.21 7.46
N ARG A 501 -11.17 -11.50 7.44
CA ARG A 501 -12.45 -11.94 6.86
C ARG A 501 -13.67 -11.41 7.63
N ALA A 502 -13.61 -11.37 8.96
CA ALA A 502 -14.69 -10.83 9.77
C ALA A 502 -14.89 -9.32 9.56
N ALA A 503 -13.79 -8.55 9.46
CA ALA A 503 -13.86 -7.12 9.14
C ALA A 503 -14.45 -6.85 7.74
N ARG A 504 -14.15 -7.70 6.75
CA ARG A 504 -14.72 -7.62 5.38
C ARG A 504 -16.20 -7.95 5.30
N ALA A 505 -16.74 -8.71 6.26
CA ALA A 505 -18.13 -9.18 6.26
C ALA A 505 -19.11 -8.16 6.87
N ALA A 506 -18.64 -7.00 7.32
CA ALA A 506 -19.52 -5.95 7.83
C ALA A 506 -20.36 -5.36 6.70
N ASP A 507 -21.70 -5.38 6.84
CA ASP A 507 -22.70 -4.98 5.83
C ASP A 507 -22.56 -3.52 5.30
N CYS A 508 -21.68 -2.72 5.88
CA CYS A 508 -21.45 -1.30 5.56
C CYS A 508 -20.17 -1.06 4.75
N VAL A 509 -19.44 -2.11 4.37
CA VAL A 509 -18.31 -2.05 3.44
C VAL A 509 -18.83 -1.86 2.02
N THR A 510 -18.50 -0.73 1.39
CA THR A 510 -18.97 -0.42 0.02
C THR A 510 -17.95 -0.83 -1.05
N ALA A 511 -16.67 -0.76 -0.73
CA ALA A 511 -15.59 -1.26 -1.57
C ALA A 511 -14.39 -1.68 -0.73
N VAL A 512 -13.63 -2.66 -1.21
CA VAL A 512 -12.31 -2.94 -0.70
C VAL A 512 -11.31 -2.17 -1.56
N VAL A 513 -10.55 -1.28 -0.95
CA VAL A 513 -9.55 -0.49 -1.67
C VAL A 513 -8.42 -1.46 -2.08
N PRO A 514 -7.77 -1.28 -3.25
CA PRO A 514 -7.11 -2.35 -4.00
C PRO A 514 -5.94 -3.09 -3.34
N GLU A 515 -5.58 -2.77 -2.10
CA GLU A 515 -4.78 -3.65 -1.25
C GLU A 515 -5.54 -4.90 -0.79
N MET A 516 -6.65 -5.29 -1.44
CA MET A 516 -7.49 -6.43 -1.01
C MET A 516 -8.19 -7.24 -2.12
N VAL A 517 -7.94 -6.97 -3.41
CA VAL A 517 -8.34 -7.85 -4.51
C VAL A 517 -7.13 -8.75 -4.86
N ALA A 518 -7.37 -9.90 -5.47
CA ALA A 518 -6.45 -10.99 -5.76
C ALA A 518 -6.07 -11.98 -4.63
N ALA A 519 -6.07 -13.25 -5.04
CA ALA A 519 -5.60 -14.48 -4.40
C ALA A 519 -6.35 -15.12 -3.21
N ARG A 520 -7.31 -14.48 -2.50
CA ARG A 520 -8.04 -15.20 -1.40
C ARG A 520 -9.56 -15.26 -1.48
N ARG A 521 -10.15 -14.75 -2.56
CA ARG A 521 -11.46 -15.06 -3.15
C ARG A 521 -11.78 -13.96 -4.17
N ALA A 522 -12.26 -14.33 -5.35
CA ALA A 522 -12.87 -13.39 -6.29
C ALA A 522 -13.91 -12.51 -5.56
N PRO A 523 -14.10 -11.23 -5.96
CA PRO A 523 -15.17 -10.41 -5.41
C PRO A 523 -16.49 -11.20 -5.45
N ARG A 524 -17.23 -11.22 -4.33
CA ARG A 524 -18.65 -11.57 -4.40
C ARG A 524 -19.32 -10.42 -5.14
N TRP A 525 -19.45 -10.56 -6.46
CA TRP A 525 -20.40 -9.77 -7.24
C TRP A 525 -21.75 -9.85 -6.52
N PRO A 526 -22.51 -8.74 -6.39
CA PRO A 526 -23.84 -8.81 -5.83
C PRO A 526 -24.61 -9.87 -6.61
N GLN A 527 -25.04 -10.93 -5.92
CA GLN A 527 -26.03 -11.83 -6.50
C GLN A 527 -27.28 -10.95 -6.64
N SER A 528 -27.57 -10.53 -7.87
CA SER A 528 -28.89 -10.02 -8.19
C SER A 528 -29.86 -11.13 -7.82
N ASN A 529 -30.70 -10.89 -6.81
CA ASN A 529 -31.91 -11.67 -6.61
C ASN A 529 -32.76 -11.51 -7.87
N SER A 530 -32.57 -12.36 -8.87
CA SER A 530 -33.60 -12.66 -9.85
C SER A 530 -34.59 -13.61 -9.17
N GLY A 531 -35.39 -13.04 -8.28
CA GLY A 531 -36.56 -13.66 -7.70
C GLY A 531 -37.80 -12.95 -8.23
N SER A 532 -38.55 -13.66 -9.07
CA SER A 532 -39.97 -13.48 -9.41
C SER A 532 -40.45 -12.11 -9.94
N GLY A 533 -40.89 -12.12 -11.20
CA GLY A 533 -41.67 -11.10 -11.87
C GLY A 533 -41.79 -11.40 -13.35
#